data_AF-A0A9D2G5Z4-F1
#
_entry.id   AF-A0A9D2G5Z4-F1
#
_cell.length_a   1.000
_cell.length_b   1.000
_cell.length_c   1.000
_cell.angle_alpha   90.00
_cell.angle_beta   90.00
_cell.angle_gamma   90.00
#
_symmetry.space_group_name_H-M   'P 1'
#
loop_
_entity.id
_entity.type
_entity.pdbx_description
1 polymer ?
#
loop_
_entity_poly.entity_id
_entity_poly.type
_entity_poly.pdbx_seq_one_letter_code
_entity_poly.pdbx_strand_id
1 'polypeptide(L)'
;MNDRVLLAKGGQEVDVYFQKKAPSAVRIGAQSFCRDLERVCCCSAFLTQELQNARILIGMIGEDTPIDALAGKALSLLKDEHGEPRWESYLQKLLPDGRLLILGNGRRGAIYGIYDLSRKFGVSPWY
;
A
#
# COMPACT_ATOMS: atom_id res chain seq x y z
N MET A 1 -4.54 -15.29 -18.24
CA MET A 1 -4.85 -14.00 -17.57
C MET A 1 -3.55 -13.22 -17.53
N ASN A 2 -3.55 -11.92 -17.83
CA ASN A 2 -2.32 -11.13 -17.75
C ASN A 2 -1.99 -10.92 -16.27
N ASP A 3 -1.05 -11.69 -15.71
CA ASP A 3 -0.60 -11.61 -14.31
C ASP A 3 0.32 -10.39 -14.06
N ARG A 4 0.13 -9.29 -14.79
CA ARG A 4 0.99 -8.11 -14.73
C ARG A 4 0.14 -6.86 -14.62
N VAL A 5 0.49 -6.02 -13.66
CA VAL A 5 -0.11 -4.71 -13.43
C VAL A 5 0.94 -3.62 -13.64
N LEU A 6 0.55 -2.55 -14.33
CA LEU A 6 1.36 -1.34 -14.42
C LEU A 6 1.11 -0.48 -13.18
N LEU A 7 2.12 -0.35 -12.33
CA LEU A 7 2.05 0.48 -11.12
C LEU A 7 2.61 1.88 -11.36
N ALA A 8 3.71 1.98 -12.10
CA ALA A 8 4.35 3.23 -12.44
C ALA A 8 5.05 3.12 -13.80
N LYS A 9 5.15 4.24 -14.52
CA LYS A 9 5.86 4.36 -15.79
C LYS A 9 6.57 5.71 -15.85
N GLY A 10 7.78 5.73 -16.42
CA GLY A 10 8.54 6.97 -16.59
C GLY A 10 7.75 8.04 -17.34
N GLY A 11 7.84 9.28 -16.84
CA GLY A 11 7.14 10.44 -17.38
C GLY A 11 5.63 10.48 -17.12
N GLN A 12 5.09 9.58 -16.28
CA GLN A 12 3.69 9.60 -15.86
C GLN A 12 3.55 10.00 -14.39
N GLU A 13 2.37 10.52 -14.03
CA GLU A 13 1.99 10.79 -12.66
C GLU A 13 1.41 9.52 -12.02
N VAL A 14 1.76 9.27 -10.76
CA VAL A 14 1.28 8.13 -9.98
C VAL A 14 0.77 8.62 -8.63
N ASP A 15 -0.54 8.53 -8.45
CA ASP A 15 -1.17 8.85 -7.18
C ASP A 15 -1.14 7.66 -6.22
N VAL A 16 -0.66 7.92 -5.01
CA VAL A 16 -0.64 6.99 -3.88
C VAL A 16 -1.61 7.52 -2.84
N TYR A 17 -2.71 6.81 -2.63
CA TYR A 17 -3.67 7.11 -1.59
C TYR A 17 -3.11 6.68 -0.23
N PHE A 18 -3.23 7.54 0.77
CA PHE A 18 -3.03 7.17 2.16
C PHE A 18 -4.30 7.43 2.98
N GLN A 19 -4.64 6.50 3.86
CA GLN A 19 -5.82 6.62 4.71
C GLN A 19 -5.72 7.81 5.68
N LYS A 20 -6.73 8.69 5.69
CA LYS A 20 -6.73 9.95 6.46
C LYS A 20 -6.54 9.76 7.97
N LYS A 21 -7.14 8.70 8.52
CA LYS A 21 -7.09 8.38 9.95
C LYS A 21 -5.83 7.61 10.36
N ALA A 22 -5.00 7.19 9.39
CA ALA A 22 -3.79 6.45 9.72
C ALA A 22 -2.77 7.34 10.49
N PRO A 23 -2.00 6.76 11.43
CA PRO A 23 -0.96 7.47 12.16
C PRO A 23 0.06 8.14 11.24
N SER A 24 0.66 9.23 11.72
CA SER A 24 1.67 10.01 10.98
C SER A 24 2.85 9.17 10.46
N ALA A 25 3.23 8.10 11.16
CA ALA A 25 4.30 7.20 10.71
C ALA A 25 3.97 6.47 9.41
N VAL A 26 2.70 6.09 9.20
CA VAL A 26 2.27 5.45 7.95
C VAL A 26 2.33 6.45 6.80
N ARG A 27 1.95 7.71 7.06
CA ARG A 27 2.12 8.81 6.10
C ARG A 27 3.59 9.01 5.74
N ILE A 28 4.51 9.00 6.71
CA ILE A 28 5.96 9.11 6.46
C ILE A 28 6.44 7.94 5.58
N GLY A 29 6.01 6.71 5.88
CA GLY A 29 6.30 5.54 5.04
C GLY A 29 5.79 5.71 3.60
N ALA A 30 4.55 6.19 3.43
CA ALA A 30 3.98 6.44 2.11
C ALA A 30 4.73 7.56 1.36
N GLN A 31 5.14 8.63 2.04
CA GLN A 31 5.98 9.68 1.44
C GLN A 31 7.35 9.15 1.01
N SER A 32 7.98 8.30 1.83
CA SER A 32 9.22 7.61 1.47
C SER A 32 9.03 6.76 0.21
N PHE A 33 7.92 6.03 0.13
CA PHE A 33 7.60 5.19 -1.01
C PHE A 33 7.36 6.00 -2.30
N CYS A 34 6.71 7.17 -2.23
CA CYS A 34 6.63 8.06 -3.39
C CYS A 34 8.02 8.43 -3.91
N ARG A 35 8.95 8.79 -3.02
CA ARG A 35 10.33 9.10 -3.40
C ARG A 35 11.06 7.90 -4.00
N ASP A 36 10.82 6.71 -3.46
CA ASP A 36 11.37 5.46 -3.99
C ASP A 36 10.86 5.21 -5.43
N LEU A 37 9.57 5.43 -5.70
CA LEU A 37 8.99 5.34 -7.04
C LEU A 37 9.59 6.35 -8.01
N GLU A 38 9.74 7.61 -7.60
CA GLU A 38 10.36 8.64 -8.42
C GLU A 38 11.80 8.26 -8.81
N ARG A 39 12.57 7.75 -7.83
CA ARG A 39 13.97 7.35 -8.01
C ARG A 39 14.14 6.15 -8.94
N VAL A 40 13.26 5.15 -8.84
CA VAL A 40 13.37 3.90 -9.62
C VAL A 40 12.69 4.00 -10.97
N CYS A 41 11.49 4.59 -11.02
CA CYS A 41 10.63 4.54 -12.20
C CYS A 41 10.69 5.82 -13.06
N CYS A 42 11.38 6.87 -12.59
CA CYS A 42 11.41 8.19 -13.26
C CYS A 42 10.00 8.75 -13.52
N CYS A 43 9.07 8.49 -12.61
CA CYS A 43 7.71 9.04 -12.59
C CYS A 43 7.61 10.22 -11.60
N SER A 44 6.47 10.91 -11.58
CA SER A 44 6.12 11.87 -10.52
C SER A 44 5.10 11.22 -9.59
N ALA A 45 5.43 11.02 -8.32
CA ALA A 45 4.56 10.30 -7.39
C ALA A 45 3.99 11.23 -6.31
N PHE A 46 2.67 11.28 -6.18
CA PHE A 46 2.01 12.19 -5.25
C PHE A 46 1.20 11.43 -4.22
N LEU A 47 1.14 11.98 -3.00
CA LEU A 47 0.20 11.52 -2.00
C LEU A 47 -1.14 12.19 -2.19
N THR A 48 -2.20 11.39 -2.21
CA THR A 48 -3.57 11.86 -2.32
C THR A 48 -4.45 11.35 -1.18
N GLN A 49 -5.53 12.07 -0.91
CA GLN A 49 -6.64 11.65 -0.05
C GLN A 49 -7.84 11.16 -0.88
N GLU A 50 -7.72 11.16 -2.20
CA GLU A 50 -8.76 10.72 -3.12
C GLU A 50 -8.54 9.26 -3.53
N LEU A 51 -9.40 8.37 -3.05
CA LEU A 51 -9.28 6.92 -3.29
C LEU A 51 -9.44 6.55 -4.77
N GLN A 52 -10.23 7.33 -5.50
CA GLN A 52 -10.67 7.05 -6.87
C GLN A 52 -9.56 7.22 -7.92
N ASN A 53 -8.65 8.17 -7.71
CA ASN A 53 -7.59 8.49 -8.68
C ASN A 53 -6.28 7.73 -8.40
N ALA A 54 -6.15 7.17 -7.20
CA ALA A 54 -4.93 6.51 -6.77
C ALA A 54 -4.72 5.13 -7.40
N ARG A 55 -3.49 4.88 -7.85
CA ARG A 55 -3.03 3.57 -8.34
C ARG A 55 -2.68 2.61 -7.20
N ILE A 56 -2.18 3.16 -6.10
CA ILE A 56 -1.73 2.41 -4.93
C ILE A 56 -2.48 2.93 -3.71
N LEU A 57 -3.06 2.03 -2.94
CA LEU A 57 -3.91 2.33 -1.79
C LEU A 57 -3.22 1.81 -0.53
N ILE A 58 -2.94 2.69 0.42
CA ILE A 58 -2.25 2.35 1.68
C ILE A 58 -3.16 2.66 2.86
N GLY A 59 -3.36 1.69 3.73
CA GLY A 59 -4.16 1.86 4.94
C GLY A 59 -3.88 0.84 6.04
N MET A 60 -4.66 0.97 7.10
CA MET A 60 -4.72 0.04 8.22
C MET A 60 -6.15 -0.48 8.38
N ILE A 61 -6.24 -1.71 8.86
CA ILE A 61 -7.51 -2.36 9.17
C ILE A 61 -8.23 -1.56 10.27
N GLY A 62 -9.55 -1.39 10.13
CA GLY A 62 -10.42 -0.87 11.18
C GLY A 62 -10.46 0.66 11.32
N GLU A 63 -9.60 1.38 10.59
CA GLU A 63 -9.56 2.85 10.61
C GLU A 63 -10.53 3.48 9.59
N ASP A 64 -10.75 2.83 8.44
CA ASP A 64 -11.61 3.34 7.36
C ASP A 64 -12.31 2.20 6.59
N THR A 65 -13.63 2.26 6.56
CA THR A 65 -14.51 1.21 6.02
C THR A 65 -14.39 0.96 4.50
N PRO A 66 -14.08 1.94 3.63
CA PRO A 66 -14.00 1.69 2.19
C PRO A 66 -12.82 0.79 1.79
N ILE A 67 -11.68 0.91 2.46
CA ILE A 67 -10.46 0.16 2.10
C ILE A 67 -10.57 -1.28 2.59
N ASP A 68 -11.14 -1.47 3.77
CA ASP A 68 -11.43 -2.80 4.32
C ASP A 68 -12.41 -3.56 3.40
N ALA A 69 -13.40 -2.87 2.85
CA ALA A 69 -14.32 -3.45 1.87
C ALA A 69 -13.61 -3.93 0.58
N LEU A 70 -12.58 -3.21 0.11
CA LEU A 70 -11.78 -3.61 -1.07
C LEU A 70 -10.94 -4.87 -0.81
N ALA A 71 -10.47 -5.06 0.42
CA ALA A 71 -9.81 -6.29 0.80
C ALA A 71 -10.79 -7.48 0.84
N GLY A 72 -12.00 -7.26 1.34
CA GLY A 72 -13.08 -8.23 1.39
C GLY A 72 -12.64 -9.50 2.15
N LYS A 73 -12.84 -10.67 1.54
CA LYS A 73 -12.44 -11.95 2.15
C LYS A 73 -10.94 -12.07 2.44
N ALA A 74 -10.08 -11.30 1.75
CA ALA A 74 -8.64 -11.36 1.99
C ALA A 74 -8.21 -10.79 3.35
N LEU A 75 -9.10 -10.06 4.04
CA LEU A 75 -8.84 -9.62 5.43
C LEU A 75 -8.63 -10.80 6.39
N SER A 76 -9.20 -11.98 6.10
CA SER A 76 -8.97 -13.16 6.93
C SER A 76 -7.52 -13.63 6.92
N LEU A 77 -6.73 -13.26 5.89
CA LEU A 77 -5.30 -13.59 5.83
C LEU A 77 -4.46 -12.82 6.85
N LEU A 78 -5.02 -11.74 7.42
CA LEU A 78 -4.42 -10.94 8.47
C LEU A 78 -4.78 -11.45 9.87
N LYS A 79 -5.52 -12.56 9.94
CA LYS A 79 -5.91 -13.21 11.18
C LYS A 79 -5.14 -14.52 11.36
N ASP A 80 -4.97 -14.93 12.61
CA ASP A 80 -4.42 -16.23 12.95
C ASP A 80 -5.50 -17.33 12.91
N GLU A 81 -5.12 -18.55 13.32
CA GLU A 81 -5.99 -19.73 13.38
C GLU A 81 -7.17 -19.58 14.36
N HIS A 82 -7.08 -18.65 15.31
CA HIS A 82 -8.14 -18.32 16.27
C HIS A 82 -9.03 -17.17 15.80
N GLY A 83 -8.72 -16.57 14.65
CA GLY A 83 -9.44 -15.42 14.10
C GLY A 83 -9.01 -14.08 14.67
N GLU A 84 -7.93 -14.06 15.46
CA GLU A 84 -7.36 -12.87 16.08
C GLU A 84 -6.42 -12.16 15.11
N PRO A 85 -6.37 -10.80 15.12
CA PRO A 85 -5.49 -10.05 14.23
C PRO A 85 -4.02 -10.37 14.47
N ARG A 86 -3.33 -10.94 13.48
CA ARG A 86 -1.92 -11.32 13.59
C ARG A 86 -1.05 -10.07 13.74
N TRP A 87 -0.27 -10.01 14.81
CA TRP A 87 0.56 -8.85 15.14
C TRP A 87 1.50 -8.48 13.98
N GLU A 88 1.52 -7.18 13.63
CA GLU A 88 2.37 -6.60 12.58
C GLU A 88 2.26 -7.24 11.19
N SER A 89 1.15 -7.93 10.92
CA SER A 89 0.87 -8.51 9.61
C SER A 89 0.45 -7.43 8.60
N TYR A 90 0.61 -7.75 7.32
CA TYR A 90 0.13 -6.91 6.22
C TYR A 90 -0.30 -7.74 5.02
N LEU A 91 -1.15 -7.14 4.19
CA LEU A 91 -1.70 -7.70 2.98
C LEU A 91 -1.33 -6.77 1.82
N GLN A 92 -0.66 -7.33 0.81
CA GLN A 92 -0.54 -6.70 -0.51
C GLN A 92 -1.47 -7.46 -1.47
N LYS A 93 -2.40 -6.78 -2.11
CA LYS A 93 -3.39 -7.40 -2.99
C LYS A 93 -3.60 -6.57 -4.24
N LEU A 94 -3.51 -7.21 -5.41
CA LEU A 94 -3.96 -6.63 -6.66
C LEU A 94 -5.49 -6.69 -6.72
N LEU A 95 -6.13 -5.53 -6.87
CA LEU A 95 -7.57 -5.41 -7.03
C LEU A 95 -7.97 -5.71 -8.49
N PRO A 96 -9.22 -6.15 -8.75
CA PRO A 96 -9.70 -6.46 -10.11
C PRO A 96 -9.62 -5.27 -11.09
N ASP A 97 -9.63 -4.06 -10.58
CA ASP A 97 -9.52 -2.81 -11.35
C ASP A 97 -8.06 -2.40 -11.64
N GLY A 98 -7.08 -3.23 -11.25
CA GLY A 98 -5.66 -2.98 -11.51
C GLY A 98 -4.99 -2.01 -10.54
N ARG A 99 -5.60 -1.71 -9.40
CA ARG A 99 -4.97 -0.97 -8.30
C ARG A 99 -4.30 -1.93 -7.31
N LEU A 100 -3.22 -1.47 -6.67
CA LEU A 100 -2.55 -2.23 -5.63
C LEU A 100 -3.00 -1.76 -4.25
N LEU A 101 -3.50 -2.67 -3.43
CA LEU A 101 -3.91 -2.43 -2.06
C LEU A 101 -2.84 -2.94 -1.08
N ILE A 102 -2.44 -2.09 -0.13
CA ILE A 102 -1.60 -2.41 1.02
C ILE A 102 -2.40 -2.12 2.30
N LEU A 103 -2.68 -3.17 3.08
CA LEU A 103 -3.33 -3.05 4.38
C LEU A 103 -2.46 -3.64 5.48
N GLY A 104 -2.24 -2.88 6.54
CA GLY A 104 -1.53 -3.34 7.73
C GLY A 104 -2.45 -3.62 8.91
N ASN A 105 -2.16 -4.67 9.67
CA ASN A 105 -2.65 -4.79 11.03
C ASN A 105 -1.80 -3.91 11.96
N GLY A 106 -2.31 -2.70 12.21
CA GLY A 106 -1.63 -1.67 12.98
C GLY A 106 -0.52 -0.95 12.21
N ARG A 107 0.09 0.02 12.89
CA ARG A 107 1.04 0.98 12.31
C ARG A 107 2.25 0.33 11.65
N ARG A 108 2.88 -0.64 12.33
CA ARG A 108 4.10 -1.29 11.86
C ARG A 108 3.83 -2.26 10.70
N GLY A 109 2.73 -3.01 10.77
CA GLY A 109 2.30 -3.86 9.65
C GLY A 109 2.15 -3.06 8.36
N ALA A 110 1.49 -1.91 8.40
CA ALA A 110 1.33 -1.06 7.22
C ALA A 110 2.69 -0.59 6.67
N ILE A 111 3.58 -0.11 7.55
CA ILE A 111 4.93 0.35 7.18
C ILE A 111 5.75 -0.80 6.57
N TYR A 112 5.69 -2.01 7.13
CA TYR A 112 6.36 -3.17 6.56
C TYR A 112 5.82 -3.53 5.18
N GLY A 113 4.50 -3.46 4.99
CA GLY A 113 3.90 -3.67 3.67
C GLY A 113 4.37 -2.67 2.62
N ILE A 114 4.58 -1.41 3.02
CA ILE A 114 5.12 -0.36 2.14
C ILE A 114 6.58 -0.67 1.77
N TYR A 115 7.45 -0.90 2.75
CA TYR A 115 8.87 -1.12 2.47
C TYR A 115 9.18 -2.46 1.83
N ASP A 116 8.36 -3.49 2.06
CA ASP A 116 8.42 -4.73 1.31
C ASP A 116 8.17 -4.48 -0.19
N LEU A 117 7.22 -3.59 -0.52
CA LEU A 117 6.98 -3.18 -1.89
C LEU A 117 8.14 -2.33 -2.45
N SER A 118 8.67 -1.34 -1.71
CA SER A 118 9.88 -0.60 -2.11
C SER A 118 11.04 -1.53 -2.47
N ARG A 119 11.26 -2.56 -1.64
CA ARG A 119 12.31 -3.56 -1.87
C ARG A 119 12.06 -4.35 -3.16
N LYS A 120 10.81 -4.70 -3.48
CA LYS A 120 10.47 -5.36 -4.75
C LYS A 120 10.72 -4.48 -5.98
N PHE A 121 10.64 -3.16 -5.82
CA PHE A 121 11.07 -2.20 -6.85
C PHE A 121 12.60 -2.02 -6.93
N GLY A 122 13.37 -2.68 -6.06
CA GLY A 122 14.84 -2.63 -6.07
C GLY A 122 15.45 -1.58 -5.13
N VAL A 123 14.65 -0.96 -4.26
CA VAL A 123 15.17 -0.06 -3.23
C VAL A 123 15.72 -0.88 -2.07
N SER A 124 17.05 -0.91 -1.96
CA SER A 124 17.75 -1.60 -0.86
C SER A 124 17.57 -0.86 0.45
N PRO A 125 17.36 -1.51 1.61
CA PRO A 125 17.33 -0.83 2.91
C PRO A 125 18.61 -0.08 3.29
N TRP A 126 19.69 -0.25 2.53
CA TRP A 126 21.02 0.31 2.78
C TRP A 126 21.37 1.47 1.81
N TYR A 127 20.36 2.15 1.24
CA TYR A 127 20.56 3.19 0.20
C TYR A 127 20.95 4.56 0.72
#